data_AF-A0A2W5IFV2-F1
#
_entry.id   AF-A0A2W5IFV2-F1
#
_cell.length_a   1.000
_cell.length_b   1.000
_cell.length_c   1.000
_cell.angle_alpha   90.00
_cell.angle_beta   90.00
_cell.angle_gamma   90.00
#
_symmetry.space_group_name_H-M   'P 1'
#
loop_
_entity.id
_entity.type
_entity.pdbx_description
1 polymer ?
#
loop_
_entity_poly.entity_id
_entity_poly.type
_entity_poly.pdbx_seq_one_letter_code
_entity_poly.pdbx_strand_id
1 'polypeptide(L)'
;MFNDWYYMSKTSQSSSAKDLAYIAVFTALTIVLGFIPPIPAGPLGVPILVQNLGIILMGMVLGARRGTLSALLFIALACTGLPILAGGRSGLVAITSPTAGFFLGYLPAAAVIGLISRWRSGRNVLINILAGIVGGILVNYACGIAGMMIVGHVSFTAALVTLPAYLPGDLLKIVVAASVTAAQLKALPHIRPAKTQDDQAQSALDQIDSPEHNAAVTDSPIINTANTVNIPDSSNSSGNIDKTASTDKEYTSHD
;
A
#
# COMPACT_ATOMS: atom_id res chain seq x y z
N MET A 1 -46.43 7.48 1.02
CA MET A 1 -45.54 6.82 2.00
C MET A 1 -45.39 5.33 1.66
N PHE A 2 -45.03 4.98 0.41
CA PHE A 2 -44.97 3.57 -0.02
C PHE A 2 -44.08 3.30 -1.27
N ASN A 3 -43.07 4.14 -1.54
CA ASN A 3 -42.23 3.98 -2.76
C ASN A 3 -40.70 3.87 -2.52
N ASP A 4 -40.21 3.98 -1.27
CA ASP A 4 -38.76 3.97 -0.99
C ASP A 4 -38.13 2.58 -0.88
N TRP A 5 -38.90 1.50 -1.02
CA TRP A 5 -38.42 0.14 -0.77
C TRP A 5 -37.69 -0.54 -1.95
N TYR A 6 -37.54 0.12 -3.10
CA TYR A 6 -36.95 -0.52 -4.30
C TYR A 6 -35.46 -0.23 -4.54
N TYR A 7 -34.80 0.61 -3.72
CA TYR A 7 -33.39 0.97 -3.91
C TYR A 7 -32.41 0.25 -2.99
N MET A 8 -32.86 -0.69 -2.16
CA MET A 8 -31.98 -1.34 -1.20
C MET A 8 -31.30 -2.59 -1.78
N SER A 9 -29.98 -2.48 -1.95
CA SER A 9 -28.96 -3.52 -2.15
C SER A 9 -28.53 -3.90 -3.58
N LYS A 10 -27.91 -2.94 -4.28
CA LYS A 10 -26.71 -3.31 -5.05
C LYS A 10 -25.56 -3.54 -4.07
N THR A 11 -25.43 -4.75 -3.55
CA THR A 11 -24.21 -5.16 -2.86
C THR A 11 -23.05 -4.98 -3.84
N SER A 12 -22.03 -4.23 -3.44
CA SER A 12 -20.81 -4.00 -4.20
C SER A 12 -20.00 -5.31 -4.32
N GLN A 13 -20.45 -6.24 -5.15
CA GLN A 13 -19.79 -7.51 -5.44
C GLN A 13 -18.50 -7.36 -6.28
N SER A 14 -18.29 -6.19 -6.91
CA SER A 14 -17.25 -6.03 -7.95
C SER A 14 -15.79 -5.95 -7.44
N SER A 15 -15.56 -5.64 -6.15
CA SER A 15 -14.22 -5.53 -5.58
C SER A 15 -13.70 -6.86 -5.01
N SER A 16 -14.56 -7.68 -4.41
CA SER A 16 -14.13 -8.92 -3.73
C SER A 16 -13.69 -10.01 -4.71
N ALA A 17 -14.43 -10.24 -5.80
CA ALA A 17 -14.08 -11.26 -6.79
C ALA A 17 -12.74 -10.95 -7.51
N LYS A 18 -12.48 -9.67 -7.80
CA LYS A 18 -11.20 -9.23 -8.41
C LYS A 18 -10.03 -9.44 -7.46
N ASP A 19 -10.22 -9.16 -6.19
CA ASP A 19 -9.19 -9.35 -5.16
C ASP A 19 -8.82 -10.82 -5.01
N LEU A 20 -9.83 -11.69 -4.99
CA LEU A 20 -9.64 -13.12 -4.95
C LEU A 20 -8.91 -13.63 -6.21
N ALA A 21 -9.27 -13.12 -7.40
CA ALA A 21 -8.59 -13.46 -8.64
C ALA A 21 -7.10 -13.06 -8.60
N TYR A 22 -6.77 -11.85 -8.13
CA TYR A 22 -5.37 -11.44 -7.99
C TYR A 22 -4.60 -12.31 -7.00
N ILE A 23 -5.21 -12.64 -5.87
CA ILE A 23 -4.61 -13.52 -4.86
C ILE A 23 -4.32 -14.90 -5.48
N ALA A 24 -5.30 -15.48 -6.18
CA ALA A 24 -5.16 -16.79 -6.82
C ALA A 24 -4.10 -16.78 -7.93
N VAL A 25 -4.09 -15.77 -8.81
CA VAL A 25 -3.15 -15.68 -9.93
C VAL A 25 -1.71 -15.52 -9.46
N PHE A 26 -1.46 -14.64 -8.48
CA PHE A 26 -0.09 -14.49 -7.95
C PHE A 26 0.35 -15.73 -7.17
N THR A 27 -0.56 -16.38 -6.46
CA THR A 27 -0.28 -17.68 -5.82
C THR A 27 0.11 -18.73 -6.86
N ALA A 28 -0.67 -18.87 -7.94
CA ALA A 28 -0.38 -19.80 -9.03
C ALA A 28 0.95 -19.46 -9.72
N LEU A 29 1.25 -18.18 -9.94
CA LEU A 29 2.53 -17.73 -10.48
C LEU A 29 3.70 -18.20 -9.60
N THR A 30 3.62 -18.00 -8.27
CA THR A 30 4.66 -18.46 -7.34
C THR A 30 4.80 -19.99 -7.34
N ILE A 31 3.71 -20.74 -7.49
CA ILE A 31 3.76 -22.20 -7.63
C ILE A 31 4.52 -22.59 -8.90
N VAL A 32 4.18 -21.98 -10.03
CA VAL A 32 4.85 -22.26 -11.32
C VAL A 32 6.34 -21.92 -11.27
N LEU A 33 6.73 -20.81 -10.62
CA LEU A 33 8.14 -20.48 -10.40
C LEU A 33 8.87 -21.51 -9.54
N GLY A 34 8.14 -22.28 -8.71
CA GLY A 34 8.66 -23.42 -7.95
C GLY A 34 9.03 -24.62 -8.82
N PHE A 35 8.49 -24.76 -10.02
CA PHE A 35 8.90 -25.86 -10.91
C PHE A 35 10.23 -25.61 -11.61
N ILE A 36 10.77 -24.39 -11.53
CA ILE A 36 12.14 -24.10 -11.97
C ILE A 36 13.11 -24.83 -11.04
N PRO A 37 14.00 -25.69 -11.56
CA PRO A 37 14.92 -26.45 -10.73
C PRO A 37 15.77 -25.55 -9.83
N PRO A 38 15.89 -25.87 -8.53
CA PRO A 38 16.74 -25.12 -7.62
C PRO A 38 18.22 -25.30 -7.97
N ILE A 39 19.01 -24.26 -7.73
CA ILE A 39 20.47 -24.34 -7.79
C ILE A 39 20.96 -24.69 -6.39
N PRO A 40 21.60 -25.86 -6.17
CA PRO A 40 22.19 -26.19 -4.88
C PRO A 40 23.21 -25.13 -4.48
N ALA A 41 23.11 -24.60 -3.26
CA ALA A 41 24.00 -23.56 -2.78
C ALA A 41 24.52 -23.88 -1.38
N GLY A 42 25.84 -23.74 -1.24
CA GLY A 42 26.54 -23.91 0.02
C GLY A 42 26.46 -25.30 0.66
N PRO A 43 27.16 -25.51 1.78
CA PRO A 43 27.19 -26.78 2.50
C PRO A 43 25.95 -27.05 3.38
N LEU A 44 25.10 -26.04 3.61
CA LEU A 44 23.95 -26.13 4.52
C LEU A 44 22.65 -26.64 3.87
N GLY A 45 22.68 -27.01 2.59
CA GLY A 45 21.53 -27.62 1.91
C GLY A 45 20.35 -26.66 1.65
N VAL A 46 20.60 -25.35 1.70
CA VAL A 46 19.62 -24.31 1.36
C VAL A 46 19.82 -23.92 -0.11
N PRO A 47 18.89 -24.25 -1.01
CA PRO A 47 19.06 -23.95 -2.43
C PRO A 47 18.81 -22.47 -2.76
N ILE A 48 19.43 -21.99 -3.83
CA ILE A 48 19.01 -20.77 -4.52
C ILE A 48 17.80 -21.11 -5.39
N LEU A 49 16.70 -20.37 -5.23
CA LEU A 49 15.43 -20.63 -5.91
C LEU A 49 14.92 -19.36 -6.56
N VAL A 50 14.28 -19.47 -7.73
CA VAL A 50 13.61 -18.34 -8.39
C VAL A 50 12.23 -18.08 -7.77
N GLN A 51 11.67 -19.08 -7.08
CA GLN A 51 10.32 -19.03 -6.49
C GLN A 51 10.09 -17.83 -5.55
N ASN A 52 11.09 -17.38 -4.81
CA ASN A 52 10.98 -16.22 -3.92
C ASN A 52 10.71 -14.90 -4.68
N LEU A 53 10.96 -14.83 -5.99
CA LEU A 53 10.52 -13.71 -6.85
C LEU A 53 9.01 -13.51 -6.78
N GLY A 54 8.23 -14.60 -6.73
CA GLY A 54 6.77 -14.53 -6.64
C GLY A 54 6.29 -13.83 -5.36
N ILE A 55 6.96 -14.08 -4.24
CA ILE A 55 6.68 -13.42 -2.95
C ILE A 55 7.00 -11.93 -3.00
N ILE A 56 8.12 -11.58 -3.64
CA ILE A 56 8.50 -10.19 -3.85
C ILE A 56 7.43 -9.46 -4.71
N LEU A 57 7.00 -10.09 -5.80
CA LEU A 57 5.95 -9.57 -6.68
C LEU A 57 4.60 -9.43 -5.97
N MET A 58 4.20 -10.39 -5.14
CA MET A 58 2.99 -10.31 -4.31
C MET A 58 2.99 -9.05 -3.46
N GLY A 59 4.09 -8.78 -2.75
CA GLY A 59 4.23 -7.57 -1.94
C GLY A 59 4.22 -6.29 -2.79
N MET A 60 5.09 -6.20 -3.81
CA MET A 60 5.27 -4.98 -4.60
C MET A 60 4.03 -4.60 -5.41
N VAL A 61 3.42 -5.58 -6.09
CA VAL A 61 2.31 -5.34 -7.02
C VAL A 61 0.98 -5.26 -6.29
N LEU A 62 0.67 -6.21 -5.41
CA LEU A 62 -0.63 -6.28 -4.75
C LEU A 62 -0.70 -5.41 -3.47
N GLY A 63 0.44 -5.00 -2.94
CA GLY A 63 0.56 -4.26 -1.67
C GLY A 63 0.39 -5.15 -0.44
N ALA A 64 0.48 -4.55 0.75
CA ALA A 64 0.57 -5.29 2.02
C ALA A 64 -0.57 -6.30 2.22
N ARG A 65 -1.84 -5.89 2.07
CA ARG A 65 -2.99 -6.74 2.39
C ARG A 65 -3.12 -7.94 1.43
N ARG A 66 -3.31 -7.67 0.13
CA ARG A 66 -3.51 -8.72 -0.88
C ARG A 66 -2.24 -9.55 -1.10
N GLY A 67 -1.06 -8.93 -1.03
CA GLY A 67 0.22 -9.62 -1.14
C GLY A 67 0.43 -10.62 0.00
N THR A 68 0.17 -10.22 1.25
CA THR A 68 0.24 -11.11 2.41
C THR A 68 -0.78 -12.23 2.34
N LEU A 69 -2.02 -11.95 1.91
CA LEU A 69 -3.03 -13.00 1.71
C LEU A 69 -2.63 -14.01 0.62
N SER A 70 -1.94 -13.55 -0.43
CA SER A 70 -1.40 -14.43 -1.48
C SER A 70 -0.27 -15.31 -0.96
N ALA A 71 0.66 -14.73 -0.18
CA ALA A 71 1.72 -15.48 0.47
C ALA A 71 1.15 -16.49 1.48
N LEU A 72 0.12 -16.10 2.25
CA LEU A 72 -0.58 -16.99 3.17
C LEU A 72 -1.26 -18.15 2.45
N LEU A 73 -1.96 -17.89 1.35
CA LEU A 73 -2.59 -18.92 0.54
C LEU A 73 -1.55 -19.89 -0.02
N PHE A 74 -0.43 -19.37 -0.56
CA PHE A 74 0.68 -20.19 -1.02
C PHE A 74 1.24 -21.10 0.09
N ILE A 75 1.51 -20.54 1.27
CA ILE A 75 2.01 -21.30 2.43
C ILE A 75 0.99 -22.37 2.85
N ALA A 76 -0.29 -22.01 2.93
CA ALA A 76 -1.36 -22.94 3.30
C ALA A 76 -1.44 -24.12 2.31
N LEU A 77 -1.38 -23.86 1.00
CA LEU A 77 -1.35 -24.90 -0.03
C LEU A 77 -0.10 -25.78 0.06
N ALA A 78 1.06 -25.22 0.37
CA ALA A 78 2.27 -26.02 0.55
C ALA A 78 2.15 -26.93 1.79
N CYS A 79 1.53 -26.43 2.87
CA CYS A 79 1.31 -27.17 4.10
C CYS A 79 0.30 -28.32 3.99
N THR A 80 -0.55 -28.36 2.96
CA THR A 80 -1.41 -29.55 2.71
C THR A 80 -0.62 -30.76 2.18
N GLY A 81 0.68 -30.60 1.94
CA GLY A 81 1.57 -31.67 1.46
C GLY A 81 1.81 -31.65 -0.05
N LEU A 82 1.27 -30.66 -0.78
CA LEU A 82 1.48 -30.53 -2.22
C LEU A 82 2.96 -30.22 -2.54
N PRO A 83 3.56 -30.86 -3.56
CA PRO A 83 4.96 -30.67 -3.95
C PRO A 83 5.15 -29.39 -4.80
N ILE A 84 4.73 -28.25 -4.27
CA ILE A 84 4.70 -26.96 -4.98
C ILE A 84 5.90 -26.06 -4.68
N LEU A 85 6.78 -26.47 -3.77
CA LEU A 85 8.03 -25.76 -3.50
C LEU A 85 9.13 -26.24 -4.46
N ALA A 86 10.14 -25.40 -4.65
CA ALA A 86 11.24 -25.70 -5.53
C ALA A 86 11.93 -27.04 -5.25
N GLY A 87 12.18 -27.78 -6.33
CA GLY A 87 12.68 -29.15 -6.28
C GLY A 87 11.61 -30.19 -5.92
N GLY A 88 10.32 -29.86 -6.08
CA GLY A 88 9.21 -30.77 -5.78
C GLY A 88 9.00 -31.01 -4.29
N ARG A 89 9.44 -30.09 -3.43
CA ARG A 89 9.32 -30.20 -1.97
C ARG A 89 7.92 -29.76 -1.53
N SER A 90 7.43 -30.33 -0.43
CA SER A 90 6.18 -29.88 0.21
C SER A 90 6.46 -28.93 1.37
N GLY A 91 5.45 -28.17 1.78
CA GLY A 91 5.56 -27.26 2.94
C GLY A 91 5.87 -28.00 4.24
N LEU A 92 5.36 -29.22 4.39
CA LEU A 92 5.68 -30.09 5.54
C LEU A 92 7.18 -30.40 5.61
N VAL A 93 7.79 -30.76 4.48
CA VAL A 93 9.24 -30.99 4.39
C VAL A 93 10.03 -29.72 4.63
N ALA A 94 9.55 -28.57 4.13
CA ALA A 94 10.23 -27.29 4.34
C ALA A 94 10.27 -26.90 5.83
N ILE A 95 9.17 -27.09 6.57
CA ILE A 95 9.06 -26.75 8.00
C ILE A 95 9.97 -27.63 8.87
N THR A 96 10.19 -28.89 8.50
CA THR A 96 11.09 -29.80 9.24
C THR A 96 12.53 -29.78 8.74
N SER A 97 12.93 -28.74 8.01
CA SER A 97 14.27 -28.63 7.42
C SER A 97 14.90 -27.25 7.72
N PRO A 98 16.21 -27.06 7.46
CA PRO A 98 16.86 -25.76 7.66
C PRO A 98 16.21 -24.61 6.89
N THR A 99 15.43 -24.89 5.84
CA THR A 99 14.71 -23.88 5.07
C THR A 99 13.42 -23.37 5.71
N ALA A 100 13.00 -23.93 6.85
CA ALA A 100 11.74 -23.60 7.53
C ALA A 100 11.56 -22.09 7.75
N GLY A 101 12.65 -21.44 8.17
CA GLY A 101 12.68 -20.01 8.43
C GLY A 101 12.43 -19.16 7.18
N PHE A 102 13.00 -19.53 6.04
CA PHE A 102 12.78 -18.83 4.77
C PHE A 102 11.36 -19.05 4.25
N PHE A 103 10.83 -20.27 4.39
CA PHE A 103 9.48 -20.60 3.95
C PHE A 103 8.42 -19.85 4.76
N LEU A 104 8.51 -19.87 6.10
CA LEU A 104 7.61 -19.11 6.97
C LEU A 104 7.86 -17.60 6.88
N GLY A 105 9.11 -17.20 6.60
CA GLY A 105 9.53 -15.81 6.39
C GLY A 105 8.91 -15.14 5.16
N TYR A 106 8.38 -15.91 4.20
CA TYR A 106 7.65 -15.35 3.06
C TYR A 106 6.43 -14.51 3.46
N LEU A 107 5.76 -14.87 4.56
CA LEU A 107 4.59 -14.15 5.03
C LEU A 107 4.93 -12.73 5.53
N PRO A 108 5.84 -12.53 6.51
CA PRO A 108 6.25 -11.19 6.93
C PRO A 108 7.01 -10.44 5.82
N ALA A 109 7.78 -11.13 4.97
CA ALA A 109 8.44 -10.51 3.82
C ALA A 109 7.42 -9.84 2.89
N ALA A 110 6.37 -10.56 2.45
CA ALA A 110 5.34 -10.01 1.57
C ALA A 110 4.63 -8.80 2.20
N ALA A 111 4.35 -8.85 3.51
CA ALA A 111 3.74 -7.76 4.25
C ALA A 111 4.62 -6.50 4.25
N VAL A 112 5.90 -6.64 4.59
CA VAL A 112 6.86 -5.53 4.68
C VAL A 112 7.13 -4.93 3.30
N ILE A 113 7.34 -5.76 2.27
CA ILE A 113 7.51 -5.29 0.88
C ILE A 113 6.29 -4.46 0.47
N GLY A 114 5.08 -4.97 0.72
CA GLY A 114 3.85 -4.30 0.33
C GLY A 114 3.56 -3.02 1.13
N LEU A 115 4.06 -2.90 2.36
CA LEU A 115 3.96 -1.69 3.17
C LEU A 115 4.89 -0.59 2.63
N ILE A 116 6.16 -0.93 2.40
CA ILE A 116 7.17 0.03 1.92
C ILE A 116 6.86 0.47 0.48
N SER A 117 6.49 -0.46 -0.40
CA SER A 117 6.12 -0.17 -1.78
C SER A 117 4.90 0.77 -1.90
N ARG A 118 4.11 0.95 -0.84
CA ARG A 118 2.98 1.90 -0.82
C ARG A 118 3.38 3.35 -0.52
N TRP A 119 4.55 3.60 0.06
CA TRP A 119 4.93 4.90 0.64
C TRP A 119 4.98 6.09 -0.36
N ARG A 120 4.98 5.84 -1.68
CA ARG A 120 4.77 6.87 -2.74
C ARG A 120 3.95 6.33 -3.92
N SER A 121 2.80 5.72 -3.63
CA SER A 121 1.93 5.11 -4.65
C SER A 121 2.59 3.99 -5.49
N GLY A 122 3.81 3.54 -5.13
CA GLY A 122 4.54 2.42 -5.76
C GLY A 122 5.09 2.68 -7.14
N ARG A 123 4.92 3.90 -7.67
CA ARG A 123 5.46 4.31 -8.98
C ARG A 123 6.97 4.54 -8.94
N ASN A 124 7.54 4.75 -7.75
CA ASN A 124 8.97 4.98 -7.61
C ASN A 124 9.72 3.63 -7.57
N VAL A 125 10.52 3.38 -8.61
CA VAL A 125 11.33 2.16 -8.76
C VAL A 125 12.31 2.00 -7.59
N LEU A 126 12.92 3.09 -7.10
CA LEU A 126 13.87 3.04 -5.99
C LEU A 126 13.20 2.58 -4.70
N ILE A 127 11.95 3.02 -4.45
CA ILE A 127 11.18 2.57 -3.28
C ILE A 127 10.81 1.10 -3.41
N ASN A 128 10.50 0.62 -4.61
CA ASN A 128 10.27 -0.82 -4.83
C ASN A 128 11.54 -1.62 -4.61
N ILE A 129 12.70 -1.16 -5.12
CA ILE A 129 14.00 -1.81 -4.85
C ILE A 129 14.26 -1.85 -3.35
N LEU A 130 14.08 -0.73 -2.64
CA LEU A 130 14.23 -0.67 -1.18
C LEU A 130 13.27 -1.63 -0.48
N ALA A 131 12.00 -1.68 -0.89
CA ALA A 131 11.01 -2.60 -0.36
C ALA A 131 11.47 -4.06 -0.51
N GLY A 132 11.99 -4.41 -1.69
CA GLY A 132 12.53 -5.73 -1.99
C GLY A 132 13.76 -6.08 -1.15
N ILE A 133 14.68 -5.12 -0.93
CA ILE A 133 15.85 -5.32 -0.07
C ILE A 133 15.40 -5.54 1.38
N VAL A 134 14.54 -4.67 1.91
CA VAL A 134 14.12 -4.76 3.30
C VAL A 134 13.29 -6.01 3.56
N GLY A 135 12.25 -6.28 2.78
CA GLY A 135 11.40 -7.43 3.04
C GLY A 135 11.90 -8.74 2.41
N GLY A 136 12.36 -8.70 1.16
CA GLY A 136 12.78 -9.89 0.43
C GLY A 136 14.16 -10.43 0.82
N ILE A 137 15.06 -9.55 1.30
CA ILE A 137 16.39 -9.94 1.82
C ILE A 137 16.39 -9.86 3.35
N LEU A 138 16.30 -8.66 3.95
CA LEU A 138 16.57 -8.52 5.40
C LEU A 138 15.58 -9.31 6.27
N VAL A 139 14.27 -9.11 6.08
CA VAL A 139 13.23 -9.81 6.86
C VAL A 139 13.27 -11.31 6.57
N ASN A 140 13.32 -11.70 5.31
CA ASN A 140 13.34 -13.11 4.93
C ASN A 140 14.60 -13.83 5.43
N TYR A 141 15.77 -13.20 5.39
CA TYR A 141 17.02 -13.78 5.88
C TYR A 141 17.03 -13.83 7.40
N ALA A 142 16.48 -12.83 8.10
CA ALA A 142 16.32 -12.89 9.55
C ALA A 142 15.47 -14.11 9.96
N CYS A 143 14.34 -14.33 9.30
CA CYS A 143 13.53 -15.53 9.51
C CYS A 143 14.30 -16.81 9.12
N GLY A 144 15.02 -16.79 7.99
CA GLY A 144 15.86 -17.88 7.51
C GLY A 144 16.95 -18.31 8.51
N ILE A 145 17.69 -17.36 9.08
CA ILE A 145 18.67 -17.59 10.14
C ILE A 145 18.01 -18.24 11.36
N ALA A 146 16.87 -17.70 11.80
CA ALA A 146 16.14 -18.27 12.94
C ALA A 146 15.73 -19.73 12.67
N GLY A 147 15.24 -20.04 11.46
CA GLY A 147 14.90 -21.40 11.06
C GLY A 147 16.11 -22.34 11.00
N MET A 148 17.24 -21.88 10.44
CA MET A 148 18.48 -22.65 10.40
C MET A 148 19.02 -22.96 11.80
N MET A 149 18.89 -22.02 12.74
CA MET A 149 19.32 -22.23 14.13
C MET A 149 18.40 -23.18 14.89
N ILE A 150 17.08 -23.00 14.78
CA ILE A 150 16.09 -23.76 15.57
C ILE A 150 15.89 -25.17 15.01
N VAL A 151 15.73 -25.30 13.69
CA VAL A 151 15.41 -26.57 13.02
C VAL A 151 16.64 -27.24 12.45
N GLY A 152 17.55 -26.46 11.86
CA GLY A 152 18.78 -26.99 11.27
C GLY A 152 19.91 -27.22 12.27
N HIS A 153 19.77 -26.76 13.53
CA HIS A 153 20.81 -26.79 14.55
C HIS A 153 22.16 -26.20 14.09
N VAL A 154 22.10 -25.21 13.19
CA VAL A 154 23.28 -24.52 12.66
C VAL A 154 23.66 -23.36 13.58
N SER A 155 24.96 -23.12 13.79
CA SER A 155 25.41 -21.94 14.54
C SER A 155 25.08 -20.64 13.80
N PHE A 156 24.83 -19.56 14.55
CA PHE A 156 24.52 -18.24 13.98
C PHE A 156 25.57 -17.78 12.95
N THR A 157 26.85 -17.95 13.27
CA THR A 157 27.96 -17.59 12.37
C THR A 157 27.95 -18.41 11.08
N ALA A 158 27.71 -19.73 11.18
CA ALA A 158 27.64 -20.58 10.01
C ALA A 158 26.45 -20.21 9.11
N ALA A 159 25.29 -19.89 9.70
CA ALA A 159 24.13 -19.39 8.98
C ALA A 159 24.46 -18.09 8.23
N LEU A 160 25.07 -17.10 8.89
CA LEU A 160 25.43 -15.82 8.30
C LEU A 160 26.38 -15.94 7.10
N VAL A 161 27.40 -16.79 7.20
CA VAL A 161 28.41 -16.96 6.14
C VAL A 161 27.82 -17.54 4.85
N THR A 162 26.66 -18.21 4.91
CA THR A 162 25.99 -18.70 3.70
C THR A 162 25.20 -17.65 2.94
N LEU A 163 24.74 -16.59 3.62
CA LEU A 163 23.84 -15.59 3.04
C LEU A 163 24.39 -14.85 1.81
N PRO A 164 25.68 -14.49 1.75
CA PRO A 164 26.25 -13.80 0.59
C PRO A 164 26.08 -14.54 -0.73
N ALA A 165 25.99 -15.88 -0.72
CA ALA A 165 25.81 -16.67 -1.94
C ALA A 165 24.46 -16.43 -2.63
N TYR A 166 23.41 -16.09 -1.87
CA TYR A 166 22.06 -15.84 -2.41
C TYR A 166 21.89 -14.39 -2.88
N LEU A 167 22.72 -13.47 -2.37
CA LEU A 167 22.57 -12.03 -2.55
C LEU A 167 22.58 -11.57 -4.01
N PRO A 168 23.52 -12.00 -4.89
CA PRO A 168 23.52 -11.57 -6.29
C PRO A 168 22.23 -11.96 -7.01
N GLY A 169 21.77 -13.18 -6.78
CA GLY A 169 20.54 -13.70 -7.36
C GLY A 169 19.30 -13.00 -6.83
N ASP A 170 19.25 -12.65 -5.55
CA ASP A 170 18.09 -11.97 -4.95
C ASP A 170 18.02 -10.50 -5.35
N LEU A 171 19.17 -9.81 -5.46
CA LEU A 171 19.23 -8.45 -6.00
C LEU A 171 18.71 -8.41 -7.45
N LEU A 172 19.10 -9.37 -8.29
CA LEU A 172 18.60 -9.47 -9.65
C LEU A 172 17.07 -9.64 -9.66
N LYS A 173 16.53 -10.53 -8.81
CA LYS A 173 15.07 -10.74 -8.69
C LYS A 173 14.35 -9.47 -8.24
N ILE A 174 14.92 -8.71 -7.31
CA ILE A 174 14.35 -7.44 -6.85
C ILE A 174 14.27 -6.43 -7.99
N VAL A 175 15.34 -6.31 -8.79
CA VAL A 175 15.35 -5.42 -9.96
C VAL A 175 14.27 -5.84 -10.95
N VAL A 176 14.19 -7.15 -11.27
CA VAL A 176 13.14 -7.69 -12.16
C VAL A 176 11.74 -7.38 -11.62
N ALA A 177 11.49 -7.64 -10.33
CA ALA A 177 10.20 -7.38 -9.71
C ALA A 177 9.84 -5.89 -9.71
N ALA A 178 10.80 -5.01 -9.45
CA ALA A 178 10.61 -3.57 -9.49
C ALA A 178 10.29 -3.09 -10.91
N SER A 179 10.97 -3.63 -11.94
CA SER A 179 10.69 -3.35 -13.35
C SER A 179 9.30 -3.82 -13.76
N VAL A 180 8.91 -5.04 -13.38
CA VAL A 180 7.55 -5.57 -13.63
C VAL A 180 6.50 -4.70 -12.95
N THR A 181 6.73 -4.31 -11.70
CA THR A 181 5.81 -3.43 -10.96
C THR A 181 5.67 -2.06 -11.64
N ALA A 182 6.77 -1.48 -12.12
CA ALA A 182 6.75 -0.22 -12.85
C ALA A 182 6.01 -0.32 -14.20
N ALA A 183 6.23 -1.40 -14.96
CA ALA A 183 5.53 -1.68 -16.20
C ALA A 183 4.02 -1.87 -15.96
N GLN A 184 3.67 -2.62 -14.92
CA GLN A 184 2.29 -2.86 -14.50
C GLN A 184 1.56 -1.57 -14.15
N LEU A 185 2.19 -0.66 -13.40
CA LEU A 185 1.59 0.61 -13.02
C LEU A 185 1.39 1.56 -14.21
N LYS A 186 2.18 1.41 -15.28
CA LYS A 186 1.98 2.14 -16.54
C LYS A 186 0.83 1.57 -17.37
N ALA A 187 0.72 0.25 -17.44
CA ALA A 187 -0.27 -0.43 -18.29
C ALA A 187 -1.66 -0.54 -17.64
N LEU A 188 -1.72 -0.73 -16.31
CA LEU A 188 -2.94 -1.10 -15.59
C LEU A 188 -2.94 -0.50 -14.18
N PRO A 189 -3.30 0.79 -14.03
CA PRO A 189 -3.27 1.49 -12.74
C PRO A 189 -4.27 0.93 -11.70
N HIS A 190 -5.28 0.18 -12.15
CA HIS A 190 -6.43 -0.28 -11.34
C HIS A 190 -6.17 -1.55 -10.50
N ILE A 191 -5.04 -2.26 -10.68
CA ILE A 191 -4.74 -3.49 -9.93
C ILE A 191 -4.46 -3.18 -8.46
N ARG A 192 -3.98 -1.96 -8.16
CA ARG A 192 -3.74 -1.52 -6.79
C ARG A 192 -5.06 -1.10 -6.13
N PRO A 193 -5.34 -1.52 -4.87
CA PRO A 193 -6.49 -1.00 -4.15
C PRO A 193 -6.42 0.53 -4.15
N ALA A 194 -7.53 1.18 -4.55
CA ALA A 194 -7.62 2.64 -4.59
C ALA A 194 -7.21 3.25 -3.24
N LYS A 195 -6.65 4.46 -3.28
CA LYS A 195 -6.43 5.28 -2.07
C LYS A 195 -7.71 5.24 -1.24
N THR A 196 -7.59 5.06 0.08
CA THR A 196 -8.74 5.13 0.98
C THR A 196 -9.37 6.52 0.79
N GLN A 197 -10.68 6.65 1.00
CA GLN A 197 -11.38 7.93 0.80
C GLN A 197 -10.74 9.06 1.63
N ASP A 198 -10.18 8.72 2.78
CA ASP A 198 -9.38 9.61 3.65
C ASP A 198 -8.08 10.07 2.97
N ASP A 199 -7.40 9.17 2.26
CA ASP A 199 -6.18 9.51 1.52
C ASP A 199 -6.49 10.44 0.34
N GLN A 200 -7.67 10.30 -0.28
CA GLN A 200 -8.13 11.19 -1.36
C GLN A 200 -8.51 12.57 -0.82
N ALA A 201 -9.22 12.61 0.32
CA ALA A 201 -9.54 13.84 1.03
C ALA A 201 -8.27 14.60 1.43
N GLN A 202 -7.28 13.90 1.98
CA GLN A 202 -6.01 14.51 2.39
C GLN A 202 -5.22 15.09 1.20
N SER A 203 -5.20 14.40 0.05
CA SER A 203 -4.55 14.95 -1.15
C SER A 203 -5.30 16.11 -1.79
N ALA A 204 -6.63 16.16 -1.65
CA ALA A 204 -7.40 17.33 -2.05
C ALA A 204 -7.11 18.52 -1.13
N LEU A 205 -6.95 18.29 0.17
CA LEU A 205 -6.55 19.32 1.14
C LEU A 205 -5.11 19.82 0.89
N ASP A 206 -4.16 18.92 0.62
CA ASP A 206 -2.77 19.29 0.27
C ASP A 206 -2.70 20.10 -1.05
N GLN A 207 -3.61 19.87 -1.99
CA GLN A 207 -3.72 20.65 -3.23
C GLN A 207 -4.30 22.06 -2.98
N ILE A 208 -5.21 22.20 -2.02
CA ILE A 208 -5.74 23.50 -1.60
C ILE A 208 -4.65 24.30 -0.86
N ASP A 209 -3.80 23.66 -0.06
CA ASP A 209 -2.72 24.33 0.67
C ASP A 209 -1.42 24.54 -0.16
N SER A 210 -1.47 24.27 -1.47
CA SER A 210 -0.31 24.43 -2.35
C SER A 210 -0.01 25.91 -2.61
N PRO A 211 1.28 26.33 -2.65
CA PRO A 211 1.67 27.73 -2.84
C PRO A 211 1.15 28.33 -4.17
N GLU A 212 0.94 27.50 -5.20
CA GLU A 212 0.32 27.92 -6.47
C GLU A 212 -1.19 28.22 -6.31
N HIS A 213 -1.92 27.43 -5.51
CA HIS A 213 -3.34 27.69 -5.23
C HIS A 213 -3.51 28.96 -4.40
N ASN A 214 -2.67 29.13 -3.38
CA ASN A 214 -2.67 30.33 -2.54
C ASN A 214 -2.31 31.58 -3.36
N ALA A 215 -1.33 31.52 -4.27
CA ALA A 215 -1.02 32.62 -5.18
C ALA A 215 -2.20 32.97 -6.11
N ALA A 216 -2.84 31.96 -6.71
CA ALA A 216 -4.00 32.16 -7.60
C ALA A 216 -5.24 32.73 -6.87
N VAL A 217 -5.45 32.37 -5.61
CA VAL A 217 -6.53 32.91 -4.77
C VAL A 217 -6.23 34.37 -4.38
N THR A 218 -4.97 34.68 -4.06
CA THR A 218 -4.55 36.04 -3.65
C THR A 218 -4.67 37.05 -4.80
N ASP A 219 -4.37 36.62 -6.03
CA ASP A 219 -4.47 37.45 -7.24
C ASP A 219 -5.90 37.55 -7.82
N SER A 220 -6.90 36.95 -7.15
CA SER A 220 -8.28 37.01 -7.63
C SER A 220 -8.93 38.38 -7.39
N PRO A 221 -9.67 38.93 -8.37
CA PRO A 221 -10.27 40.26 -8.26
C PRO A 221 -11.29 40.38 -7.12
N ILE A 222 -11.89 39.27 -6.70
CA ILE A 222 -12.87 39.20 -5.60
C ILE A 222 -12.20 39.45 -4.24
N ILE A 223 -11.03 38.86 -3.99
CA ILE A 223 -10.27 39.04 -2.74
C ILE A 223 -9.68 40.44 -2.67
N ASN A 224 -9.18 40.96 -3.80
CA ASN A 224 -8.62 42.30 -3.85
C ASN A 224 -9.70 43.38 -3.61
N THR A 225 -10.94 43.14 -4.10
CA THR A 225 -12.08 44.03 -3.80
C THR A 225 -12.40 44.04 -2.31
N ALA A 226 -12.39 42.89 -1.63
CA ALA A 226 -12.64 42.80 -0.19
C ALA A 226 -11.58 43.52 0.67
N ASN A 227 -10.30 43.52 0.25
CA ASN A 227 -9.23 44.24 0.93
C ASN A 227 -9.20 45.76 0.67
N THR A 228 -9.92 46.25 -0.35
CA THR A 228 -10.03 47.68 -0.67
C THR A 228 -11.27 48.36 -0.05
N VAL A 229 -12.15 47.60 0.60
CA VAL A 229 -13.27 48.18 1.36
C VAL A 229 -12.73 48.75 2.68
N ASN A 230 -12.35 50.02 2.64
CA ASN A 230 -12.03 50.80 3.83
C ASN A 230 -13.34 50.99 4.64
N ILE A 231 -13.53 50.21 5.70
CA ILE A 231 -14.65 50.40 6.62
C ILE A 231 -14.41 51.72 7.36
N PRO A 232 -15.28 52.74 7.20
CA PRO A 232 -15.10 54.00 7.92
C PRO A 232 -15.28 53.76 9.43
N ASP A 233 -14.30 54.20 10.21
CA ASP A 233 -14.36 54.24 11.67
C ASP A 233 -15.55 55.11 12.12
N SER A 234 -16.52 54.51 12.81
CA SER A 234 -17.81 55.12 13.14
C SER A 234 -17.78 56.02 14.38
N SER A 235 -16.65 56.65 14.70
CA SER A 235 -16.44 57.33 15.98
C SER A 235 -16.62 58.85 15.99
N ASN A 236 -17.09 59.50 14.91
CA ASN A 236 -17.23 60.96 14.94
C ASN A 236 -18.33 61.53 14.01
N SER A 237 -19.56 61.71 14.52
CA SER A 237 -20.48 62.78 14.07
C SER A 237 -21.77 62.80 14.91
N SER A 238 -21.68 63.34 16.13
CA SER A 238 -22.87 63.79 16.88
C SER A 238 -22.87 65.32 16.87
N GLY A 239 -23.37 65.88 15.78
CA GLY A 239 -23.38 67.33 15.56
C GLY A 239 -24.53 67.77 14.66
N ASN A 240 -25.68 68.01 15.30
CA ASN A 240 -26.54 69.16 15.05
C ASN A 240 -27.19 69.32 13.65
N ILE A 241 -28.49 69.00 13.52
CA ILE A 241 -29.43 69.85 12.77
C ILE A 241 -30.77 69.91 13.52
N ASP A 242 -31.19 71.16 13.73
CA ASP A 242 -32.29 71.70 14.51
C ASP A 242 -33.50 71.97 13.58
N LYS A 243 -34.73 71.81 14.10
CA LYS A 243 -36.02 72.51 13.75
C LYS A 243 -36.59 72.37 12.31
N THR A 244 -37.90 72.32 12.02
CA THR A 244 -39.13 72.79 12.71
C THR A 244 -40.39 72.28 11.97
N ALA A 245 -41.47 72.06 12.73
CA ALA A 245 -42.91 72.13 12.37
C ALA A 245 -43.47 71.08 11.38
N SER A 246 -44.67 70.49 11.53
CA SER A 246 -45.91 70.93 12.18
C SER A 246 -46.90 69.75 12.32
N THR A 247 -47.59 69.71 13.47
CA THR A 247 -49.01 69.33 13.69
C THR A 247 -49.54 67.92 13.40
N ASP A 248 -49.87 67.25 14.50
CA ASP A 248 -51.20 66.70 14.88
C ASP A 248 -51.89 65.69 13.96
N LYS A 249 -52.09 64.47 14.49
CA LYS A 249 -53.42 64.01 14.93
C LYS A 249 -53.37 62.68 15.70
N GLU A 250 -54.01 62.76 16.85
CA GLU A 250 -54.45 61.73 17.78
C GLU A 250 -55.70 61.00 17.24
N TYR A 251 -55.77 59.66 17.28
CA TYR A 251 -57.00 58.90 17.60
C TYR A 251 -56.80 57.36 17.70
N THR A 252 -56.99 56.86 18.93
CA THR A 252 -57.72 55.67 19.42
C THR A 252 -57.63 54.25 18.81
N SER A 253 -57.47 53.33 19.78
CA SER A 253 -58.01 51.97 19.92
C SER A 253 -59.30 51.58 19.17
N HIS A 254 -59.35 50.32 18.72
CA HIS A 254 -60.45 49.33 18.65
C HIS A 254 -59.88 48.17 17.79
N ASP A 255 -59.94 46.87 18.10
CA ASP A 255 -60.60 46.02 19.10
C ASP A 255 -59.71 44.77 19.34
#